data_AF-C8WZC1-F1
#
_entry.id   AF-C8WZC1-F1
#
_cell.length_a   1.000
_cell.length_b   1.000
_cell.length_c   1.000
_cell.angle_alpha   90.00
_cell.angle_beta   90.00
_cell.angle_gamma   90.00
#
_symmetry.space_group_name_H-M   'P 1'
#
loop_
_entity.id
_entity.type
_entity.pdbx_description
1 polymer ?
#
loop_
_entity_poly.entity_id
_entity_poly.type
_entity_poly.pdbx_seq_one_letter_code
_entity_poly.pdbx_strand_id
1 'polypeptide(L)'
;MIYVSSHGCIRSAKKSTGESMTNHVERIQQILAQRVVSGDDLPSALRAYVEQSWGGFDREAVRQVLADPDHDEHDILLAFWGFPEKETVTAVEEVLPLAGLSAAEGAAVQHWFCARPQRTVGLGGTVRVQLTLPEDILEAYVRRLRLQSEIPTSLAEAGKHRLAPREALALQRFLRTVSAALSAEQIAVCRKAIEGVPSEDIVAALRLLLELWQQRDADVGLWALLVEEGQRCRQAIEHDQFQEKLLERQTMEQMMGAGNRVLAIDRRAYRDRLGLLDTLALQLYGAVLPAPQEPLQWNMGAFDADNADDVATLMRMLS
;
A
#
# COMPACT_ATOMS: atom_id res chain seq x y z
N MET A 1 42.88 -59.62 23.62
CA MET A 1 43.66 -58.82 22.65
C MET A 1 42.80 -57.61 22.29
N ILE A 2 43.22 -56.46 22.81
CA ILE A 2 42.99 -55.06 22.39
C ILE A 2 41.54 -54.55 22.24
N TYR A 3 41.15 -53.82 23.30
CA TYR A 3 40.19 -52.72 23.33
C TYR A 3 40.50 -51.63 22.28
N VAL A 4 39.46 -51.07 21.63
CA VAL A 4 39.50 -49.68 21.14
C VAL A 4 38.15 -49.01 21.38
N SER A 5 38.14 -48.13 22.39
CA SER A 5 37.12 -47.11 22.63
C SER A 5 37.02 -46.13 21.45
N SER A 6 35.81 -45.84 21.00
CA SER A 6 35.53 -44.63 20.21
C SER A 6 34.69 -43.66 21.05
N HIS A 7 35.40 -42.82 21.81
CA HIS A 7 34.87 -41.57 22.34
C HIS A 7 34.82 -40.53 21.22
N GLY A 8 33.64 -40.32 20.65
CA GLY A 8 33.34 -39.21 19.73
C GLY A 8 32.72 -38.05 20.51
N CYS A 9 33.51 -37.01 20.70
CA CYS A 9 33.21 -35.81 21.49
C CYS A 9 32.01 -35.01 20.92
N ILE A 10 30.89 -34.96 21.64
CA ILE A 10 29.82 -33.98 21.41
C ILE A 10 30.31 -32.64 21.98
N ARG A 11 30.99 -31.83 21.17
CA ARG A 11 31.29 -30.44 21.51
C ARG A 11 30.16 -29.54 21.02
N SER A 12 29.36 -29.14 22.00
CA SER A 12 28.55 -27.92 22.08
C SER A 12 28.91 -26.84 21.07
N ALA A 13 28.05 -26.64 20.06
CA ALA A 13 27.94 -25.42 19.30
C ALA A 13 26.71 -24.65 19.80
N LYS A 14 26.87 -23.96 20.94
CA LYS A 14 25.93 -22.96 21.45
C LYS A 14 26.73 -21.74 21.90
N LYS A 15 27.12 -20.90 20.94
CA LYS A 15 27.60 -19.52 21.13
C LYS A 15 27.85 -18.89 19.76
N SER A 16 26.78 -18.44 19.09
CA SER A 16 26.89 -17.49 17.96
C SER A 16 25.65 -16.63 17.73
N THR A 17 24.56 -16.82 18.49
CA THR A 17 23.31 -16.09 18.29
C THR A 17 23.25 -14.71 18.95
N GLY A 18 24.24 -14.33 19.78
CA GLY A 18 24.23 -13.04 20.49
C GLY A 18 24.82 -11.85 19.71
N GLU A 19 25.80 -12.06 18.83
CA GLU A 19 26.50 -10.97 18.13
C GLU A 19 25.76 -10.48 16.88
N SER A 20 24.87 -11.30 16.29
CA SER A 20 24.10 -10.89 15.11
C SER A 20 22.85 -10.07 15.45
N MET A 21 22.31 -10.18 16.68
CA MET A 21 21.03 -9.56 17.05
C MET A 21 21.17 -8.06 17.36
N THR A 22 22.24 -7.67 18.05
CA THR A 22 22.53 -6.25 18.36
C THR A 22 22.76 -5.40 17.10
N ASN A 23 23.19 -6.04 16.01
CA ASN A 23 23.57 -5.36 14.77
C ASN A 23 22.37 -4.72 14.04
N HIS A 24 21.20 -5.36 14.01
CA HIS A 24 20.04 -4.81 13.27
C HIS A 24 19.46 -3.55 13.93
N VAL A 25 19.31 -3.58 15.26
CA VAL A 25 18.82 -2.43 16.04
C VAL A 25 19.75 -1.22 15.85
N GLU A 26 21.06 -1.42 16.02
CA GLU A 26 22.04 -0.35 15.84
C GLU A 26 22.05 0.21 14.43
N ARG A 27 21.96 -0.63 13.39
CA ARG A 27 21.90 -0.16 12.00
C ARG A 27 20.63 0.64 11.70
N ILE A 28 19.48 0.20 12.21
CA ILE A 28 18.22 0.96 12.06
C ILE A 28 18.33 2.30 12.78
N GLN A 29 18.86 2.33 14.00
CA GLN A 29 19.10 3.58 14.73
C GLN A 29 20.05 4.51 13.97
N GLN A 30 21.12 3.99 13.36
CA GLN A 30 22.03 4.77 12.52
C GLN A 30 21.32 5.36 11.29
N ILE A 31 20.50 4.57 10.60
CA ILE A 31 19.70 5.04 9.46
C ILE A 31 18.77 6.18 9.88
N LEU A 32 18.05 6.01 10.99
CA LEU A 32 17.15 7.04 11.53
C LEU A 32 17.93 8.28 11.99
N ALA A 33 19.10 8.09 12.61
CA ALA A 33 19.96 9.20 13.04
C ALA A 33 20.42 10.05 11.86
N GLN A 34 20.89 9.40 10.78
CA GLN A 34 21.39 10.06 9.59
C GLN A 34 20.28 10.73 8.78
N ARG A 35 19.16 10.04 8.57
CA ARG A 35 18.12 10.50 7.64
C ARG A 35 17.05 11.38 8.27
N VAL A 36 16.78 11.19 9.56
CA VAL A 36 15.63 11.83 10.23
C VAL A 36 16.10 12.77 11.33
N VAL A 37 16.98 12.31 12.21
CA VAL A 37 17.43 13.13 13.36
C VAL A 37 18.34 14.28 12.91
N SER A 38 19.25 13.98 11.98
CA SER A 38 20.22 14.92 11.43
C SER A 38 19.78 15.50 10.07
N GLY A 39 18.52 15.25 9.67
CA GLY A 39 18.03 15.33 8.30
C GLY A 39 18.33 16.63 7.55
N ASP A 40 18.64 16.48 6.26
CA ASP A 40 19.14 17.55 5.40
C ASP A 40 18.06 18.44 4.77
N ASP A 41 16.82 17.94 4.60
CA ASP A 41 15.74 18.67 3.90
C ASP A 41 14.34 18.31 4.42
N LEU A 42 13.37 19.14 4.04
CA LEU A 42 11.94 19.01 4.36
C LEU A 42 11.33 17.73 3.75
N PRO A 43 10.39 17.05 4.43
CA PRO A 43 9.63 15.95 3.85
C PRO A 43 9.01 16.33 2.51
N SER A 44 9.10 15.44 1.52
CA SER A 44 8.68 15.70 0.14
C SER A 44 7.17 15.97 0.06
N ALA A 45 6.39 15.22 0.85
CA ALA A 45 4.95 15.41 0.97
C ALA A 45 4.58 16.76 1.61
N LEU A 46 5.34 17.21 2.60
CA LEU A 46 5.14 18.53 3.22
C LEU A 46 5.41 19.64 2.21
N ARG A 47 6.49 19.52 1.43
CA ARG A 47 6.81 20.51 0.38
C ARG A 47 5.69 20.59 -0.66
N ALA A 48 5.22 19.45 -1.16
CA ALA A 48 4.13 19.41 -2.14
C ALA A 48 2.84 20.02 -1.58
N TYR A 49 2.53 19.74 -0.31
CA TYR A 49 1.39 20.35 0.38
C TYR A 49 1.51 21.87 0.45
N VAL A 50 2.65 22.40 0.88
CA VAL A 50 2.89 23.86 0.96
C VAL A 50 2.77 24.51 -0.43
N GLU A 51 3.39 23.91 -1.45
CA GLU A 51 3.33 24.42 -2.82
C GLU A 51 1.89 24.46 -3.36
N GLN A 52 1.09 23.44 -3.07
CA GLN A 52 -0.30 23.35 -3.50
C GLN A 52 -1.22 24.30 -2.72
N SER A 53 -1.06 24.39 -1.40
CA SER A 53 -1.96 25.14 -0.52
C SER A 53 -1.66 26.63 -0.48
N TRP A 54 -0.38 27.02 -0.57
CA TRP A 54 0.05 28.42 -0.40
C TRP A 54 0.45 29.09 -1.72
N GLY A 55 0.33 28.40 -2.85
CA GLY A 55 0.66 28.93 -4.18
C GLY A 55 2.17 29.09 -4.41
N GLY A 56 3.01 28.48 -3.57
CA GLY A 56 4.47 28.49 -3.68
C GLY A 56 5.17 28.11 -2.39
N PHE A 57 6.44 27.72 -2.48
CA PHE A 57 7.26 27.39 -1.31
C PHE A 57 8.05 28.61 -0.80
N ASP A 58 7.51 29.30 0.21
CA ASP A 58 8.23 30.34 0.94
C ASP A 58 8.82 29.80 2.25
N ARG A 59 10.15 29.77 2.30
CA ARG A 59 10.93 29.26 3.45
C ARG A 59 10.65 30.04 4.72
N GLU A 60 10.48 31.35 4.62
CA GLU A 60 10.33 32.21 5.78
C GLU A 60 8.92 32.08 6.36
N ALA A 61 7.91 31.97 5.51
CA ALA A 61 6.55 31.63 5.92
C ALA A 61 6.48 30.26 6.62
N VAL A 62 7.08 29.21 6.02
CA VAL A 62 7.13 27.87 6.64
C VAL A 62 7.85 27.92 7.99
N ARG A 63 8.97 28.65 8.08
CA ARG A 63 9.70 28.84 9.34
C ARG A 63 8.83 29.52 10.41
N GLN A 64 8.04 30.52 10.04
CA GLN A 64 7.16 31.24 10.97
C GLN A 64 6.05 30.33 11.48
N VAL A 65 5.37 29.59 10.60
CA VAL A 65 4.32 28.63 11.01
C VAL A 65 4.89 27.55 11.93
N LEU A 66 6.07 27.01 11.62
CA LEU A 66 6.70 25.99 12.47
C LEU A 66 7.23 26.54 13.80
N ALA A 67 7.47 27.85 13.90
CA ALA A 67 7.91 28.50 15.13
C ALA A 67 6.74 28.99 16.01
N ASP A 68 5.53 29.06 15.47
CA ASP A 68 4.31 29.53 16.14
C ASP A 68 3.34 28.36 16.38
N PRO A 69 3.28 27.81 17.61
CA PRO A 69 2.37 26.72 17.95
C PRO A 69 0.89 27.08 17.86
N ASP A 70 0.54 28.37 17.92
CA ASP A 70 -0.85 28.84 17.87
C ASP A 70 -1.35 29.07 16.43
N HIS A 71 -0.49 28.86 15.43
CA HIS A 71 -0.85 29.00 14.02
C HIS A 71 -1.72 27.82 13.54
N ASP A 72 -2.81 28.10 12.83
CA ASP A 72 -3.80 27.08 12.39
C ASP A 72 -3.18 25.91 11.59
N GLU A 73 -2.16 26.19 10.79
CA GLU A 73 -1.44 25.19 9.97
C GLU A 73 -0.33 24.43 10.72
N HIS A 74 0.01 24.80 11.96
CA HIS A 74 1.15 24.25 12.69
C HIS A 74 1.05 22.72 12.83
N ASP A 75 -0.08 22.24 13.36
CA ASP A 75 -0.32 20.81 13.59
C ASP A 75 -0.35 20.02 12.29
N ILE A 76 -0.89 20.61 11.22
CA ILE A 76 -0.93 19.99 9.89
C ILE A 76 0.49 19.80 9.36
N LEU A 77 1.35 20.82 9.46
CA LEU A 77 2.75 20.71 9.04
C LEU A 77 3.52 19.70 9.89
N LEU A 78 3.29 19.67 11.20
CA LEU A 78 3.90 18.66 12.08
C LEU A 78 3.46 17.24 11.73
N ALA A 79 2.19 17.02 11.36
CA ALA A 79 1.66 15.69 11.07
C ALA A 79 2.41 14.97 9.93
N PHE A 80 2.94 15.69 8.94
CA PHE A 80 3.75 15.12 7.86
C PHE A 80 5.03 14.45 8.37
N TRP A 81 5.60 14.91 9.49
CA TRP A 81 6.78 14.29 10.12
C TRP A 81 6.48 12.92 10.71
N GLY A 82 5.21 12.59 10.92
CA GLY A 82 4.81 11.26 11.33
C GLY A 82 4.92 10.22 10.22
N PHE A 83 5.15 10.60 8.96
CA PHE A 83 5.17 9.69 7.83
C PHE A 83 6.61 9.48 7.32
N PRO A 84 7.15 8.24 7.38
CA PRO A 84 8.50 7.97 6.89
C PRO A 84 8.59 8.10 5.37
N GLU A 85 9.57 8.88 4.91
CA GLU A 85 9.91 9.03 3.50
C GLU A 85 10.31 7.68 2.87
N LYS A 86 10.05 7.54 1.57
CA LYS A 86 10.27 6.30 0.82
C LYS A 86 11.71 5.80 0.95
N GLU A 87 12.68 6.70 0.92
CA GLU A 87 14.11 6.44 1.01
C GLU A 87 14.49 5.91 2.39
N THR A 88 13.90 6.45 3.45
CA THR A 88 14.11 5.97 4.83
C THR A 88 13.49 4.60 5.00
N VAL A 89 12.27 4.37 4.50
CA VAL A 89 11.64 3.04 4.56
C VAL A 89 12.47 2.02 3.79
N THR A 90 12.97 2.36 2.59
CA THR A 90 13.82 1.46 1.80
C THR A 90 15.13 1.13 2.52
N ALA A 91 15.82 2.13 3.08
CA ALA A 91 17.07 1.90 3.81
C ALA A 91 16.86 1.03 5.06
N VAL A 92 15.75 1.22 5.77
CA VAL A 92 15.37 0.36 6.91
C VAL A 92 15.08 -1.06 6.44
N GLU A 93 14.31 -1.25 5.37
CA GLU A 93 13.95 -2.57 4.85
C GLU A 93 15.19 -3.39 4.41
N GLU A 94 16.23 -2.73 3.89
CA GLU A 94 17.50 -3.39 3.50
C GLU A 94 18.23 -4.07 4.67
N VAL A 95 18.03 -3.58 5.90
CA VAL A 95 18.68 -4.11 7.10
C VAL A 95 17.73 -4.88 8.00
N LEU A 96 16.43 -4.85 7.72
CA LEU A 96 15.39 -5.45 8.56
C LEU A 96 15.26 -6.95 8.23
N PRO A 97 15.31 -7.85 9.22
CA PRO A 97 15.09 -9.26 8.97
C PRO A 97 13.67 -9.54 8.48
N LEU A 98 13.49 -10.63 7.73
CA LEU A 98 12.17 -11.07 7.25
C LEU A 98 11.21 -11.36 8.41
N ALA A 99 11.71 -11.93 9.51
CA ALA A 99 10.94 -12.17 10.73
C ALA A 99 10.49 -10.87 11.44
N GLY A 100 11.01 -9.71 11.02
CA GLY A 100 10.88 -8.46 11.78
C GLY A 100 11.74 -8.46 13.04
N LEU A 101 11.71 -7.34 13.74
CA LEU A 101 12.28 -7.20 15.07
C LEU A 101 11.37 -7.87 16.10
N SER A 102 11.98 -8.43 17.15
CA SER A 102 11.24 -8.85 18.34
C SER A 102 10.57 -7.65 19.04
N ALA A 103 9.65 -7.94 19.96
CA ALA A 103 8.98 -6.90 20.75
C ALA A 103 9.98 -6.00 21.50
N ALA A 104 11.01 -6.61 22.12
CA ALA A 104 12.05 -5.90 22.86
C ALA A 104 12.94 -5.04 21.95
N GLU A 105 13.33 -5.55 20.78
CA GLU A 105 14.14 -4.80 19.81
C GLU A 105 13.36 -3.62 19.22
N GLY A 106 12.09 -3.84 18.87
CA GLY A 106 11.20 -2.76 18.40
C GLY A 106 11.01 -1.67 19.46
N ALA A 107 10.78 -2.05 20.72
CA ALA A 107 10.68 -1.12 21.83
C ALA A 107 12.00 -0.34 22.07
N ALA A 108 13.16 -0.99 21.89
CA ALA A 108 14.46 -0.32 21.99
C ALA A 108 14.66 0.74 20.90
N VAL A 109 14.27 0.45 19.64
CA VAL A 109 14.29 1.44 18.55
C VAL A 109 13.32 2.59 18.84
N GLN A 110 12.09 2.29 19.26
CA GLN A 110 11.08 3.30 19.59
C GLN A 110 11.56 4.21 20.73
N HIS A 111 12.00 3.64 21.84
CA HIS A 111 12.51 4.40 22.98
C HIS A 111 13.69 5.29 22.57
N TRP A 112 14.65 4.75 21.82
CA TRP A 112 15.78 5.53 21.32
C TRP A 112 15.34 6.70 20.42
N PHE A 113 14.34 6.48 19.56
CA PHE A 113 13.86 7.49 18.62
C PHE A 113 13.05 8.58 19.33
N CYS A 114 12.16 8.22 20.26
CA CYS A 114 11.33 9.14 21.04
C CYS A 114 12.14 9.93 22.08
N ALA A 115 13.19 9.34 22.66
CA ALA A 115 14.10 10.04 23.59
C ALA A 115 14.88 11.20 22.95
N ARG A 116 14.78 11.37 21.64
CA ARG A 116 15.32 12.50 20.89
C ARG A 116 14.13 13.18 20.23
N PRO A 117 13.43 14.14 20.85
CA PRO A 117 12.31 14.83 20.18
C PRO A 117 12.78 15.97 19.27
N GLN A 118 13.96 16.52 19.54
CA GLN A 118 14.53 17.62 18.74
C GLN A 118 15.06 17.11 17.39
N ARG A 119 14.73 17.84 16.32
CA ARG A 119 15.13 17.58 14.94
C ARG A 119 15.65 18.87 14.32
N THR A 120 16.72 18.78 13.55
CA THR A 120 17.14 19.89 12.69
C THR A 120 16.69 19.59 11.27
N VAL A 121 16.05 20.57 10.63
CA VAL A 121 15.46 20.41 9.31
C VAL A 121 15.95 21.51 8.38
N GLY A 122 16.39 21.14 7.19
CA GLY A 122 16.63 22.11 6.11
C GLY A 122 15.32 22.52 5.42
N LEU A 123 15.14 23.83 5.17
CA LEU A 123 14.08 24.35 4.31
C LEU A 123 14.60 24.60 2.88
N GLY A 124 15.58 23.80 2.43
CA GLY A 124 16.38 24.04 1.24
C GLY A 124 17.42 25.19 1.39
N GLY A 125 18.61 24.98 0.82
CA GLY A 125 19.72 25.95 0.91
C GLY A 125 20.39 25.95 2.29
N THR A 126 20.62 27.13 2.87
CA THR A 126 21.29 27.29 4.17
C THR A 126 20.33 27.46 5.36
N VAL A 127 19.02 27.55 5.12
CA VAL A 127 18.03 27.79 6.18
C VAL A 127 17.75 26.48 6.91
N ARG A 128 17.98 26.48 8.23
CA ARG A 128 17.71 25.35 9.11
C ARG A 128 16.78 25.77 10.25
N VAL A 129 15.84 24.90 10.59
CA VAL A 129 14.89 25.08 11.69
C VAL A 129 15.05 23.93 12.67
N GLN A 130 15.05 24.24 13.97
CA GLN A 130 14.95 23.24 15.01
C GLN A 130 13.49 23.03 15.35
N LEU A 131 13.03 21.79 15.24
CA LEU A 131 11.67 21.38 15.57
C LEU A 131 11.72 20.44 16.77
N THR A 132 10.77 20.60 17.69
CA THR A 132 10.53 19.60 18.74
C THR A 132 9.27 18.85 18.35
N LEU A 133 9.42 17.58 17.96
CA LEU A 133 8.29 16.77 17.57
C LEU A 133 7.58 16.20 18.82
N PRO A 134 6.25 16.29 18.89
CA PRO A 134 5.43 15.58 19.87
C PRO A 134 5.70 14.07 19.87
N GLU A 135 5.55 13.44 21.04
CA GLU A 135 5.83 12.01 21.21
C GLU A 135 4.92 11.13 20.34
N ASP A 136 3.63 11.47 20.22
CA ASP A 136 2.66 10.74 19.40
C ASP A 136 3.03 10.72 17.90
N ILE A 137 3.62 11.81 17.38
CA ILE A 137 4.14 11.88 16.01
C ILE A 137 5.34 10.94 15.85
N LEU A 138 6.26 10.94 16.81
CA LEU A 138 7.45 10.07 16.80
C LEU A 138 7.06 8.58 16.92
N GLU A 139 6.10 8.26 17.78
CA GLU A 139 5.56 6.91 17.92
C GLU A 139 4.85 6.47 16.65
N ALA A 140 4.03 7.35 16.05
CA ALA A 140 3.36 7.06 14.80
C ALA A 140 4.37 6.80 13.66
N TYR A 141 5.48 7.53 13.62
CA TYR A 141 6.57 7.31 12.67
C TYR A 141 7.15 5.90 12.79
N VAL A 142 7.58 5.50 13.99
CA VAL A 142 8.18 4.18 14.23
C VAL A 142 7.16 3.07 13.95
N ARG A 143 5.91 3.25 14.35
CA ARG A 143 4.82 2.31 14.06
C ARG A 143 4.59 2.13 12.56
N ARG A 144 4.66 3.23 11.78
CA ARG A 144 4.51 3.20 10.31
C ARG A 144 5.69 2.52 9.59
N LEU A 145 6.86 2.42 10.22
CA LEU A 145 7.98 1.61 9.70
C LEU A 145 7.73 0.10 9.79
N ARG A 146 6.71 -0.36 10.54
CA ARG A 146 6.30 -1.77 10.65
C ARG A 146 7.46 -2.71 11.03
N LEU A 147 8.36 -2.26 11.90
CA LEU A 147 9.60 -2.97 12.23
C LEU A 147 9.39 -4.40 12.76
N GLN A 148 8.26 -4.66 13.40
CA GLN A 148 7.93 -5.97 14.01
C GLN A 148 7.08 -6.87 13.09
N SER A 149 6.66 -6.38 11.93
CA SER A 149 5.80 -7.15 11.03
C SER A 149 6.61 -8.22 10.30
N GLU A 150 6.24 -9.48 10.49
CA GLU A 150 6.88 -10.62 9.81
C GLU A 150 6.44 -10.71 8.34
N ILE A 151 7.37 -11.09 7.47
CA ILE A 151 7.09 -11.47 6.08
C ILE A 151 7.21 -13.00 5.97
N PRO A 152 6.18 -13.70 5.51
CA PRO A 152 6.26 -15.14 5.29
C PRO A 152 7.45 -15.49 4.37
N THR A 153 8.37 -16.32 4.86
CA THR A 153 9.62 -16.68 4.15
C THR A 153 9.35 -17.21 2.75
N SER A 154 8.27 -17.98 2.57
CA SER A 154 7.87 -18.51 1.25
C SER A 154 7.59 -17.43 0.21
N LEU A 155 7.01 -16.29 0.62
CA LEU A 155 6.73 -15.16 -0.27
C LEU A 155 8.00 -14.36 -0.56
N ALA A 156 8.83 -14.14 0.48
CA ALA A 156 10.08 -13.42 0.33
C ALA A 156 11.06 -14.14 -0.61
N GLU A 157 11.20 -15.46 -0.48
CA GLU A 157 12.06 -16.27 -1.35
C GLU A 157 11.50 -16.35 -2.78
N ALA A 158 10.18 -16.52 -2.96
CA ALA A 158 9.56 -16.45 -4.28
C ALA A 158 9.87 -15.11 -4.98
N GLY A 159 9.80 -14.00 -4.23
CA GLY A 159 10.18 -12.67 -4.70
C GLY A 159 11.64 -12.57 -5.12
N LYS A 160 12.57 -13.01 -4.24
CA LYS A 160 14.01 -12.98 -4.52
C LYS A 160 14.42 -13.79 -5.74
N HIS A 161 13.75 -14.91 -6.00
CA HIS A 161 14.06 -15.75 -7.17
C HIS A 161 13.57 -15.15 -8.49
N ARG A 162 12.53 -14.31 -8.46
CA ARG A 162 11.86 -13.78 -9.65
C ARG A 162 12.24 -12.34 -10.00
N LEU A 163 12.54 -11.52 -8.98
CA LEU A 163 12.67 -10.08 -9.11
C LEU A 163 14.12 -9.60 -8.97
N ALA A 164 14.43 -8.47 -9.61
CA ALA A 164 15.70 -7.79 -9.36
C ALA A 164 15.78 -7.33 -7.89
N PRO A 165 16.98 -7.15 -7.30
CA PRO A 165 17.12 -6.83 -5.86
C PRO A 165 16.28 -5.63 -5.39
N ARG A 166 16.21 -4.58 -6.21
CA ARG A 166 15.42 -3.37 -5.91
C ARG A 166 13.90 -3.63 -5.91
N GLU A 167 13.43 -4.47 -6.83
CA GLU A 167 12.02 -4.86 -6.94
C GLU A 167 11.64 -5.83 -5.83
N ALA A 168 12.54 -6.76 -5.49
CA ALA A 168 12.37 -7.67 -4.35
C ALA A 168 12.23 -6.89 -3.03
N LEU A 169 13.02 -5.83 -2.82
CA LEU A 169 12.86 -4.93 -1.67
C LEU A 169 11.51 -4.18 -1.70
N ALA A 170 11.07 -3.73 -2.88
CA ALA A 170 9.77 -3.09 -3.02
C ALA A 170 8.62 -4.04 -2.70
N LEU A 171 8.72 -5.30 -3.12
CA LEU A 171 7.78 -6.37 -2.77
C LEU A 171 7.83 -6.67 -1.26
N GLN A 172 9.00 -6.77 -0.65
CA GLN A 172 9.12 -6.99 0.81
C GLN A 172 8.44 -5.89 1.61
N ARG A 173 8.68 -4.62 1.27
CA ARG A 173 7.98 -3.48 1.88
C ARG A 173 6.47 -3.58 1.72
N PHE A 174 6.00 -3.95 0.52
CA PHE A 174 4.57 -4.16 0.28
C PHE A 174 4.03 -5.28 1.17
N LEU A 175 4.69 -6.44 1.18
CA LEU A 175 4.31 -7.59 2.01
C LEU A 175 4.25 -7.21 3.49
N ARG A 176 5.23 -6.47 4.01
CA ARG A 176 5.25 -6.02 5.42
C ARG A 176 4.09 -5.08 5.78
N THR A 177 3.59 -4.35 4.78
CA THR A 177 2.42 -3.48 4.96
C THR A 177 1.12 -4.29 5.08
N VAL A 178 1.07 -5.48 4.46
CA VAL A 178 -0.15 -6.29 4.33
C VAL A 178 -0.12 -7.58 5.17
N SER A 179 1.05 -7.98 5.68
CA SER A 179 1.29 -9.34 6.19
C SER A 179 0.67 -9.66 7.55
N ALA A 180 0.17 -8.69 8.30
CA ALA A 180 -0.26 -8.90 9.68
C ALA A 180 -1.43 -9.90 9.85
N ALA A 181 -2.08 -10.35 8.77
CA ALA A 181 -3.27 -11.20 8.84
C ALA A 181 -3.42 -12.26 7.72
N LEU A 182 -2.37 -12.62 6.98
CA LEU A 182 -2.52 -13.59 5.88
C LEU A 182 -2.65 -15.02 6.40
N SER A 183 -3.71 -15.73 5.99
CA SER A 183 -3.88 -17.16 6.25
C SER A 183 -2.92 -18.01 5.42
N ALA A 184 -2.73 -19.28 5.79
CA ALA A 184 -1.88 -20.21 5.03
C ALA A 184 -2.36 -20.39 3.57
N GLU A 185 -3.67 -20.37 3.33
CA GLU A 185 -4.26 -20.39 2.00
C GLU A 185 -3.90 -19.14 1.20
N GLN A 186 -4.05 -17.96 1.80
CA GLN A 186 -3.71 -16.68 1.17
C GLN A 186 -2.22 -16.59 0.85
N ILE A 187 -1.35 -17.07 1.74
CA ILE A 187 0.09 -17.18 1.49
C ILE A 187 0.37 -18.09 0.28
N ALA A 188 -0.30 -19.24 0.17
CA ALA A 188 -0.12 -20.13 -0.97
C ALA A 188 -0.58 -19.49 -2.29
N VAL A 189 -1.69 -18.75 -2.28
CA VAL A 189 -2.19 -18.01 -3.46
C VAL A 189 -1.23 -16.88 -3.84
N CYS A 190 -0.82 -16.04 -2.89
CA CYS A 190 0.15 -14.96 -3.13
C CYS A 190 1.46 -15.51 -3.69
N ARG A 191 1.94 -16.65 -3.18
CA ARG A 191 3.14 -17.31 -3.69
C ARG A 191 2.99 -17.68 -5.17
N LYS A 192 1.89 -18.36 -5.53
CA LYS A 192 1.61 -18.71 -6.92
C LYS A 192 1.54 -17.48 -7.82
N ALA A 193 0.93 -16.39 -7.33
CA ALA A 193 0.87 -15.13 -8.07
C ALA A 193 2.28 -14.55 -8.30
N ILE A 194 3.15 -14.50 -7.29
CA ILE A 194 4.54 -14.03 -7.43
C ILE A 194 5.33 -14.88 -8.45
N GLU A 195 5.12 -16.20 -8.42
CA GLU A 195 5.82 -17.14 -9.30
C GLU A 195 5.31 -17.06 -10.77
N GLY A 196 4.01 -16.79 -10.97
CA GLY A 196 3.36 -16.87 -12.30
C GLY A 196 3.10 -15.54 -13.02
N VAL A 197 2.86 -14.44 -12.30
CA VAL A 197 2.53 -13.13 -12.89
C VAL A 197 3.79 -12.45 -13.44
N PRO A 198 3.73 -11.69 -14.56
CA PRO A 198 4.83 -10.84 -15.02
C PRO A 198 5.41 -9.96 -13.91
N SER A 199 6.73 -9.80 -13.88
CA SER A 199 7.49 -9.14 -12.81
C SER A 199 6.96 -7.74 -12.46
N GLU A 200 6.64 -6.96 -13.49
CA GLU A 200 6.13 -5.59 -13.44
C GLU A 200 4.75 -5.50 -12.78
N ASP A 201 3.97 -6.58 -12.86
CA ASP A 201 2.58 -6.63 -12.43
C ASP A 201 2.41 -7.30 -11.06
N ILE A 202 3.45 -7.92 -10.49
CA ILE A 202 3.35 -8.70 -9.24
C ILE A 202 2.72 -7.88 -8.10
N VAL A 203 3.18 -6.65 -7.87
CA VAL A 203 2.67 -5.82 -6.76
C VAL A 203 1.21 -5.41 -7.00
N ALA A 204 0.85 -5.09 -8.24
CA ALA A 204 -0.53 -4.78 -8.60
C ALA A 204 -1.43 -6.00 -8.42
N ALA A 205 -0.97 -7.18 -8.85
CA ALA A 205 -1.71 -8.43 -8.74
C ALA A 205 -1.95 -8.82 -7.27
N LEU A 206 -0.92 -8.69 -6.42
CA LEU A 206 -1.08 -8.94 -4.99
C LEU A 206 -2.02 -7.93 -4.32
N ARG A 207 -1.96 -6.65 -4.71
CA ARG A 207 -2.91 -5.64 -4.21
C ARG A 207 -4.34 -6.01 -4.58
N LEU A 208 -4.58 -6.40 -5.82
CA LEU A 208 -5.88 -6.84 -6.29
C LEU A 208 -6.39 -8.06 -5.51
N LEU A 209 -5.54 -9.06 -5.27
CA LEU A 209 -5.92 -10.23 -4.46
C LEU A 209 -6.35 -9.84 -3.04
N LEU A 210 -5.63 -8.90 -2.41
CA LEU A 210 -5.99 -8.40 -1.08
C LEU A 210 -7.31 -7.62 -1.10
N GLU A 211 -7.53 -6.78 -2.11
CA GLU A 211 -8.80 -6.07 -2.31
C GLU A 211 -9.97 -7.06 -2.43
N LEU A 212 -9.80 -8.12 -3.23
CA LEU A 212 -10.82 -9.16 -3.40
C LEU A 212 -11.08 -9.91 -2.09
N TRP A 213 -10.04 -10.25 -1.32
CA TRP A 213 -10.22 -10.89 -0.02
C TRP A 213 -10.88 -9.99 1.03
N GLN A 214 -10.69 -8.67 0.96
CA GLN A 214 -11.38 -7.73 1.85
C GLN A 214 -12.89 -7.63 1.52
N GLN A 215 -13.27 -7.89 0.27
CA GLN A 215 -14.67 -7.93 -0.18
C GLN A 215 -15.33 -9.31 0.04
N ARG A 216 -14.56 -10.31 0.46
CA ARG A 216 -15.00 -11.71 0.52
C ARG A 216 -15.93 -11.95 1.71
N ASP A 217 -17.16 -12.37 1.42
CA ASP A 217 -17.98 -13.11 2.38
C ASP A 217 -17.38 -14.50 2.62
N ALA A 218 -17.48 -15.01 3.86
CA ALA A 218 -16.79 -16.24 4.29
C ALA A 218 -17.02 -17.45 3.36
N ASP A 219 -18.20 -17.53 2.74
CA ASP A 219 -18.64 -18.67 1.92
C ASP A 219 -18.26 -18.54 0.43
N VAL A 220 -17.83 -17.36 -0.04
CA VAL A 220 -17.54 -17.12 -1.46
C VAL A 220 -16.08 -17.46 -1.75
N GLY A 221 -15.82 -18.39 -2.68
CA GLY A 221 -14.45 -18.74 -3.09
C GLY A 221 -13.77 -17.64 -3.93
N LEU A 222 -12.43 -17.57 -3.89
CA LEU A 222 -11.66 -16.57 -4.64
C LEU A 222 -11.94 -16.60 -6.16
N TRP A 223 -12.19 -17.77 -6.74
CA TRP A 223 -12.57 -17.89 -8.15
C TRP A 223 -13.84 -17.08 -8.48
N ALA A 224 -14.88 -17.20 -7.66
CA ALA A 224 -16.13 -16.48 -7.88
C ALA A 224 -15.91 -14.96 -7.83
N LEU A 225 -15.07 -14.49 -6.90
CA LEU A 225 -14.71 -13.07 -6.79
C LEU A 225 -13.95 -12.56 -8.03
N LEU A 226 -13.02 -13.35 -8.56
CA LEU A 226 -12.31 -13.00 -9.80
C LEU A 226 -13.27 -12.90 -10.99
N VAL A 227 -14.22 -13.83 -11.10
CA VAL A 227 -15.24 -13.82 -12.16
C VAL A 227 -16.15 -12.61 -12.03
N GLU A 228 -16.65 -12.33 -10.83
CA GLU A 228 -17.53 -11.19 -10.57
C GLU A 228 -16.83 -9.86 -10.87
N GLU A 229 -15.62 -9.66 -10.36
CA GLU A 229 -14.86 -8.44 -10.62
C GLU A 229 -14.50 -8.29 -12.10
N GLY A 230 -14.22 -9.40 -12.80
CA GLY A 230 -14.01 -9.41 -14.25
C GLY A 230 -15.25 -8.98 -15.02
N GLN A 231 -16.43 -9.45 -14.60
CA GLN A 231 -17.71 -9.02 -15.17
C GLN A 231 -17.97 -7.54 -14.92
N ARG A 232 -17.73 -7.04 -13.70
CA ARG A 232 -17.86 -5.61 -13.38
C ARG A 232 -16.95 -4.75 -14.25
N CYS A 233 -15.70 -5.16 -14.46
CA CYS A 233 -14.76 -4.42 -15.32
C CYS A 233 -15.24 -4.38 -16.78
N ARG A 234 -15.71 -5.51 -17.32
CA ARG A 234 -16.26 -5.56 -18.69
C ARG A 234 -17.51 -4.71 -18.84
N GLN A 235 -18.42 -4.78 -17.87
CA GLN A 235 -19.62 -3.94 -17.82
C GLN A 235 -19.27 -2.45 -17.84
N ALA A 236 -18.31 -2.02 -17.02
CA ALA A 236 -17.87 -0.62 -17.01
C ALA A 236 -17.35 -0.18 -18.38
N ILE A 237 -16.48 -0.99 -19.01
CA ILE A 237 -15.92 -0.68 -20.35
C ILE A 237 -17.02 -0.62 -21.42
N GLU A 238 -17.96 -1.55 -21.42
CA GLU A 238 -19.08 -1.57 -22.37
C GLU A 238 -20.02 -0.37 -22.15
N HIS A 239 -20.29 -0.02 -20.89
CA HIS A 239 -21.10 1.14 -20.53
C HIS A 239 -20.50 2.44 -21.07
N ASP A 240 -19.20 2.64 -20.86
CA ASP A 240 -18.49 3.82 -21.33
C ASP A 240 -18.41 3.91 -22.87
N GLN A 241 -18.24 2.78 -23.56
CA GLN A 241 -18.32 2.75 -25.03
C GLN A 241 -19.71 3.09 -25.54
N PHE A 242 -20.76 2.66 -24.82
CA PHE A 242 -22.13 3.02 -25.15
C PHE A 242 -22.39 4.52 -24.90
N GLN A 243 -21.89 5.07 -23.80
CA GLN A 243 -21.99 6.51 -23.51
C GLN A 243 -21.26 7.37 -24.55
N GLU A 244 -20.05 6.99 -24.98
CA GLU A 244 -19.35 7.68 -26.08
C GLU A 244 -20.20 7.71 -27.35
N LYS A 245 -20.79 6.57 -27.74
CA LYS A 245 -21.68 6.49 -28.92
C LYS A 245 -22.96 7.32 -28.78
N LEU A 246 -23.46 7.49 -27.56
CA LEU A 246 -24.59 8.39 -27.30
C LEU A 246 -24.17 9.86 -27.42
N LEU A 247 -23.01 10.23 -26.87
CA LEU A 247 -22.45 11.59 -26.96
C LEU A 247 -22.14 12.01 -28.41
N GLU A 248 -21.84 11.06 -29.30
CA GLU A 248 -21.72 11.33 -30.74
C GLU A 248 -23.05 11.76 -31.40
N ARG A 249 -24.19 11.42 -30.78
CA ARG A 249 -25.54 11.63 -31.35
C ARG A 249 -26.40 12.63 -30.57
N GLN A 250 -26.10 12.85 -29.30
CA GLN A 250 -26.89 13.66 -28.37
C GLN A 250 -25.96 14.59 -27.58
N THR A 251 -26.45 15.80 -27.26
CA THR A 251 -25.72 16.69 -26.34
C THR A 251 -25.77 16.13 -24.92
N MET A 252 -24.82 16.52 -24.07
CA MET A 252 -24.84 16.15 -22.65
C MET A 252 -26.18 16.55 -21.98
N GLU A 253 -26.74 17.70 -22.35
CA GLU A 253 -28.04 18.17 -21.85
C GLU A 253 -29.19 17.22 -22.24
N GLN A 254 -29.19 16.70 -23.48
CA GLN A 254 -30.18 15.71 -23.94
C GLN A 254 -30.02 14.37 -23.23
N MET A 255 -28.79 13.93 -22.99
CA MET A 255 -28.51 12.72 -22.23
C MET A 255 -28.99 12.85 -20.78
N MET A 256 -28.65 13.96 -20.11
CA MET A 256 -29.08 14.24 -18.75
C MET A 256 -30.61 14.40 -18.66
N GLY A 257 -31.22 15.05 -19.65
CA GLY A 257 -32.69 15.19 -19.74
C GLY A 257 -33.42 13.86 -19.94
N ALA A 258 -32.77 12.86 -20.53
CA ALA A 258 -33.27 11.49 -20.65
C ALA A 258 -32.98 10.60 -19.41
N GLY A 259 -32.42 11.17 -18.34
CA GLY A 259 -32.05 10.44 -17.12
C GLY A 259 -30.71 9.70 -17.20
N ASN A 260 -29.96 9.82 -18.30
CA ASN A 260 -28.67 9.15 -18.43
C ASN A 260 -27.62 9.89 -17.58
N ARG A 261 -26.98 9.17 -16.66
CA ARG A 261 -25.85 9.66 -15.89
C ARG A 261 -24.56 9.37 -16.64
N VAL A 262 -23.89 10.39 -17.15
CA VAL A 262 -22.54 10.24 -17.73
C VAL A 262 -21.56 9.95 -16.61
N LEU A 263 -20.98 8.76 -16.60
CA LEU A 263 -19.97 8.36 -15.64
C LEU A 263 -18.62 8.44 -16.35
N ALA A 264 -17.81 9.43 -15.99
CA ALA A 264 -16.44 9.47 -16.47
C ALA A 264 -15.66 8.32 -15.83
N ILE A 265 -15.38 7.27 -16.60
CA ILE A 265 -14.50 6.19 -16.16
C ILE A 265 -13.15 6.28 -16.87
N ASP A 266 -12.09 5.86 -16.18
CA ASP A 266 -10.81 5.61 -16.83
C ASP A 266 -10.85 4.22 -17.49
N ARG A 267 -11.26 4.19 -18.76
CA ARG A 267 -11.32 2.97 -19.58
C ARG A 267 -9.99 2.21 -19.59
N ARG A 268 -8.85 2.92 -19.54
CA ARG A 268 -7.53 2.28 -19.54
C ARG A 268 -7.31 1.54 -18.23
N ALA A 269 -7.61 2.17 -17.10
CA ALA A 269 -7.49 1.54 -15.78
C ALA A 269 -8.35 0.26 -15.68
N TYR A 270 -9.58 0.26 -16.21
CA TYR A 270 -10.42 -0.94 -16.22
C TYR A 270 -9.89 -2.05 -17.15
N ARG A 271 -9.29 -1.70 -18.29
CA ARG A 271 -8.65 -2.69 -19.17
C ARG A 271 -7.42 -3.31 -18.54
N ASP A 272 -6.58 -2.49 -17.91
CA ASP A 272 -5.38 -2.94 -17.21
C ASP A 272 -5.78 -3.85 -16.04
N ARG A 273 -6.82 -3.48 -15.27
CA ARG A 273 -7.39 -4.32 -14.20
C ARG A 273 -7.95 -5.64 -14.73
N LEU A 274 -8.68 -5.62 -15.85
CA LEU A 274 -9.21 -6.85 -16.48
C LEU A 274 -8.08 -7.78 -16.95
N GLY A 275 -7.03 -7.23 -17.58
CA GLY A 275 -5.86 -8.02 -18.00
C GLY A 275 -5.13 -8.66 -16.81
N LEU A 276 -5.08 -7.95 -15.68
CA LEU A 276 -4.53 -8.48 -14.43
C LEU A 276 -5.39 -9.61 -13.85
N LEU A 277 -6.72 -9.47 -13.88
CA LEU A 277 -7.66 -10.51 -13.45
C LEU A 277 -7.55 -11.77 -14.32
N ASP A 278 -7.48 -11.63 -15.65
CA ASP A 278 -7.29 -12.75 -16.57
C ASP A 278 -5.95 -13.46 -16.33
N THR A 279 -4.89 -12.69 -16.08
CA THR A 279 -3.57 -13.23 -15.72
C THR A 279 -3.64 -14.01 -14.41
N LEU A 280 -4.25 -13.45 -13.37
CA LEU A 280 -4.43 -14.12 -12.08
C LEU A 280 -5.27 -15.39 -12.21
N ALA A 281 -6.38 -15.34 -12.94
CA ALA A 281 -7.25 -16.48 -13.21
C ALA A 281 -6.46 -17.62 -13.86
N LEU A 282 -5.67 -17.30 -14.89
CA LEU A 282 -4.83 -18.26 -15.59
C LEU A 282 -3.75 -18.85 -14.67
N GLN A 283 -3.04 -18.02 -13.90
CA GLN A 283 -1.96 -18.50 -13.02
C GLN A 283 -2.45 -19.32 -11.82
N LEU A 284 -3.61 -18.97 -11.26
CA LEU A 284 -4.13 -19.61 -10.06
C LEU A 284 -4.96 -20.86 -10.37
N TYR A 285 -5.74 -20.83 -11.46
CA TYR A 285 -6.74 -21.85 -11.78
C TYR A 285 -6.54 -22.50 -13.16
N GLY A 286 -5.61 -22.02 -13.99
CA GLY A 286 -5.38 -22.56 -15.34
C GLY A 286 -6.50 -22.26 -16.32
N ALA A 287 -7.37 -21.29 -16.01
CA ALA A 287 -8.54 -20.93 -16.81
C ALA A 287 -8.63 -19.41 -17.01
N VAL A 288 -9.15 -19.00 -18.16
CA VAL A 288 -9.45 -17.59 -18.44
C VAL A 288 -10.83 -17.26 -17.86
N LEU A 289 -11.07 -15.99 -17.51
CA LEU A 289 -12.38 -15.58 -17.00
C LEU A 289 -13.47 -15.81 -18.06
N PRO A 290 -14.63 -16.35 -17.65
CA PRO A 290 -15.72 -16.66 -18.57
C PRO A 290 -16.16 -15.39 -19.31
N ALA A 291 -16.57 -15.56 -20.57
CA ALA A 291 -17.25 -14.51 -21.33
C ALA A 291 -18.54 -14.07 -20.59
N PRO A 292 -19.03 -12.82 -20.80
CA PRO A 292 -20.33 -12.43 -20.28
C PRO A 292 -21.39 -13.42 -20.79
N GLN A 293 -22.23 -13.97 -19.89
CA GLN A 293 -23.21 -15.00 -20.26
C GLN A 293 -24.40 -14.44 -21.05
N GLU A 294 -24.66 -13.13 -20.96
CA GLU A 294 -25.67 -12.45 -21.76
C GLU A 294 -25.13 -11.09 -22.24
N PRO A 295 -25.45 -10.65 -23.47
CA PRO A 295 -25.30 -9.24 -23.81
C PRO A 295 -26.18 -8.46 -22.84
N LEU A 296 -25.58 -7.51 -22.11
CA LEU A 296 -26.32 -6.69 -21.15
C LEU A 296 -27.55 -6.09 -21.84
N GLN A 297 -28.73 -6.56 -21.45
CA GLN A 297 -29.95 -5.80 -21.65
C GLN A 297 -29.86 -4.62 -20.68
N TRP A 298 -29.27 -3.52 -21.16
CA TRP A 298 -29.18 -2.27 -20.41
C TRP A 298 -30.59 -1.71 -20.24
N ASN A 299 -31.29 -2.14 -19.19
CA ASN A 299 -32.44 -1.42 -18.68
C ASN A 299 -31.87 -0.17 -17.99
N MET A 300 -31.80 0.95 -18.71
CA MET A 300 -31.20 2.21 -18.24
C MET A 300 -32.02 2.88 -17.11
N GLY A 301 -32.88 2.12 -16.40
CA GLY A 301 -34.02 2.69 -15.73
C GLY A 301 -34.84 3.44 -16.78
N ALA A 302 -35.56 2.70 -17.63
CA ALA A 302 -36.73 3.33 -18.23
C ALA A 302 -37.60 3.74 -17.05
N PHE A 303 -37.60 5.04 -16.72
CA PHE A 303 -38.54 5.59 -15.77
C PHE A 303 -39.92 5.20 -16.31
N ASP A 304 -40.50 4.20 -15.68
CA ASP A 304 -41.84 3.78 -16.02
C ASP A 304 -42.77 4.61 -15.15
N ALA A 305 -43.47 5.55 -15.78
CA ALA A 305 -44.44 6.39 -15.07
C ALA A 305 -45.57 5.55 -14.45
N ASP A 306 -45.76 4.31 -14.93
CA ASP A 306 -46.72 3.35 -14.39
C ASP A 306 -46.11 2.47 -13.27
N ASN A 307 -44.79 2.54 -13.04
CA ASN A 307 -44.10 1.87 -11.93
C ASN A 307 -44.06 2.78 -10.68
N ALA A 308 -44.81 2.39 -9.66
CA ALA A 308 -44.95 3.15 -8.41
C ALA A 308 -43.62 3.36 -7.67
N ASP A 309 -42.65 2.45 -7.80
CA ASP A 309 -41.35 2.55 -7.13
C ASP A 309 -40.44 3.60 -7.78
N ASP A 310 -40.51 3.76 -9.10
CA ASP A 310 -39.77 4.78 -9.84
C ASP A 310 -40.31 6.18 -9.51
N VAL A 311 -41.64 6.32 -9.43
CA VAL A 311 -42.32 7.57 -9.01
C VAL A 311 -41.99 7.90 -7.55
N ALA A 312 -42.02 6.92 -6.65
CA ALA A 312 -41.69 7.12 -5.23
C ALA A 312 -40.23 7.53 -5.02
N THR A 313 -39.32 7.01 -5.83
CA THR A 313 -37.89 7.34 -5.78
C THR A 313 -37.65 8.79 -6.27
N LEU A 314 -38.34 9.21 -7.34
CA LEU A 314 -38.26 10.57 -7.88
C LEU A 314 -38.86 11.61 -6.92
N MET A 315 -39.99 11.29 -6.28
CA MET A 315 -40.61 12.15 -5.25
C MET A 315 -39.72 12.34 -4.02
N ARG A 316 -38.96 11.31 -3.61
CA ARG A 316 -38.02 11.37 -2.48
C ARG A 316 -36.79 12.24 -2.73
N MET A 317 -36.42 12.44 -4.00
CA MET A 317 -35.28 13.30 -4.38
C MET A 317 -35.67 14.78 -4.52
N LEU A 318 -36.97 15.09 -4.63
CA LEU A 318 -37.48 16.46 -4.78
C LEU A 318 -37.98 17.07 -3.45
N SER A 319 -38.04 16.28 -2.38
CA SER A 319 -38.37 16.70 -1.01
C SER A 319 -37.11 16.93 -0.17
#